data_AF-A0A8R7PC65-F1
#
_entry.id   AF-A0A8R7PC65-F1
#
_cell.length_a   1.000
_cell.length_b   1.000
_cell.length_c   1.000
_cell.angle_alpha   90.00
_cell.angle_beta   90.00
_cell.angle_gamma   90.00
#
_symmetry.space_group_name_H-M   'P 1'
#
loop_
_entity.id
_entity.type
_entity.pdbx_description
1 polymer ?
#
loop_
_entity_poly.entity_id
_entity_poly.type
_entity_poly.pdbx_seq_one_letter_code
_entity_poly.pdbx_strand_id
1 'polypeptide(L)' 'MSIPFVAKNDFISEMLRKPMGVVSPGSSMRATTMIPNVTIKMGNYKFLASPFVLGNSDIDLILGMD' A
#
# COMPACT_ATOMS: atom_id res chain seq x y z
N MET A 1 4.00 0.61 12.37
CA MET A 1 4.50 -0.40 11.43
C MET A 1 3.47 -1.51 11.26
N SER A 2 2.75 -1.55 10.14
CA SER A 2 1.88 -2.67 9.71
C SER A 2 2.68 -3.85 9.10
N ILE A 3 3.82 -4.17 9.73
CA ILE A 3 4.67 -5.33 9.41
C ILE A 3 3.90 -6.67 9.33
N PRO A 4 2.87 -6.94 10.16
CA PRO A 4 2.23 -8.26 10.16
C PRO A 4 1.62 -8.64 8.81
N PHE A 5 1.02 -7.69 8.08
CA PHE A 5 0.36 -8.01 6.81
C PHE A 5 1.37 -8.26 5.69
N VAL A 6 2.39 -7.41 5.57
CA VAL A 6 3.44 -7.54 4.55
C VAL A 6 4.19 -8.86 4.74
N ALA A 7 4.59 -9.16 5.98
CA ALA A 7 5.30 -10.39 6.31
C ALA A 7 4.41 -11.64 6.12
N LYS A 8 3.12 -11.57 6.48
CA LYS A 8 2.19 -12.69 6.32
C LYS A 8 1.97 -13.09 4.85
N ASN A 9 2.14 -12.16 3.91
CA ASN A 9 1.89 -12.39 2.49
C ASN A 9 3.18 -12.46 1.65
N ASP A 10 4.35 -12.55 2.29
CA ASP A 10 5.67 -12.62 1.64
C ASP A 10 5.90 -11.50 0.59
N PHE A 11 5.35 -10.33 0.86
CA PHE A 11 5.48 -9.19 -0.04
C PHE A 11 6.87 -8.56 0.09
N ILE A 12 7.56 -8.42 -1.05
CA ILE A 12 8.80 -7.65 -1.13
C ILE A 12 8.43 -6.17 -1.06
N SER A 13 8.71 -5.52 0.06
CA SER A 13 8.45 -4.09 0.24
C SER A 13 9.68 -3.24 -0.10
N GLU A 14 9.45 -2.10 -0.74
CA GLU A 14 10.48 -1.10 -1.02
C GLU A 14 10.24 0.17 -0.21
N MET A 15 11.31 0.76 0.32
CA MET A 15 11.24 2.06 1.00
C MET A 15 11.17 3.18 -0.03
N LEU A 16 10.25 4.12 0.16
CA LEU A 16 10.13 5.28 -0.71
C LEU A 16 11.31 6.22 -0.51
N ARG A 17 11.89 6.72 -1.61
CA ARG A 17 12.95 7.74 -1.58
C ARG A 17 12.50 9.04 -0.91
N LYS A 18 11.23 9.39 -1.09
CA LYS A 18 10.56 10.51 -0.43
C LYS A 18 9.24 10.02 0.15
N PRO A 19 9.01 10.19 1.46
CA PRO A 19 7.72 9.84 2.05
C PRO A 19 6.56 10.60 1.41
N MET A 20 5.44 9.91 1.21
CA MET A 20 4.24 10.47 0.61
C MET A 20 3.24 10.86 1.72
N GLY A 21 2.71 12.07 1.65
CA GLY A 21 1.60 12.49 2.51
C GLY A 21 0.27 12.12 1.86
N VAL A 22 -0.59 11.44 2.59
CA VAL A 22 -1.94 11.08 2.17
C VAL A 22 -2.91 11.82 3.07
N VAL A 23 -3.80 12.61 2.46
CA VAL A 23 -4.82 13.39 3.19
C VAL A 23 -6.19 12.90 2.75
N SER A 24 -7.02 12.53 3.71
CA SER A 24 -8.43 12.25 3.51
C SER A 24 -9.28 13.13 4.44
N PRO A 25 -10.59 13.28 4.19
CA PRO A 25 -11.46 13.99 5.13
C PRO A 25 -11.36 13.36 6.52
N GLY A 26 -10.84 14.12 7.49
CA GLY A 26 -10.70 13.68 8.89
C GLY A 26 -9.43 12.88 9.22
N SER A 27 -8.52 12.64 8.28
CA SER A 27 -7.25 11.95 8.58
C SER A 27 -6.10 12.41 7.68
N SER A 28 -4.89 12.39 8.24
CA SER A 28 -3.65 12.61 7.50
C SER A 28 -2.65 11.52 7.89
N MET A 29 -2.08 10.88 6.89
CA MET A 29 -1.17 9.75 7.07
C MET A 29 0.08 9.93 6.22
N ARG A 30 1.16 9.29 6.64
CA ARG A 30 2.43 9.31 5.92
C ARG A 30 2.78 7.90 5.47
N ALA A 31 2.90 7.70 4.16
CA ALA A 31 3.39 6.47 3.57
C ALA A 31 4.92 6.55 3.42
N THR A 32 5.63 5.53 3.85
CA THR A 32 7.09 5.40 3.70
C THR A 32 7.50 4.19 2.88
N THR A 33 6.55 3.32 2.57
CA THR A 33 6.80 2.00 2.00
C THR A 33 5.80 1.74 0.88
N MET A 34 6.27 1.09 -0.19
CA MET A 34 5.44 0.55 -1.26
C MET A 34 5.73 -0.94 -1.46
N ILE A 35 4.81 -1.63 -2.13
CA ILE A 35 5.01 -3.02 -2.53
C ILE A 35 4.82 -3.07 -4.05
N PRO A 36 5.87 -3.24 -4.86
CA PRO A 36 5.75 -3.23 -6.31
C PRO A 36 5.10 -4.52 -6.84
N ASN A 37 4.43 -4.40 -7.99
CA ASN A 37 4.02 -5.54 -8.84
C ASN A 37 3.14 -6.58 -8.15
N VAL A 38 2.26 -6.15 -7.26
CA VAL A 38 1.29 -7.02 -6.60
C VAL A 38 0.08 -7.22 -7.51
N THR A 39 -0.32 -8.48 -7.71
CA THR A 39 -1.61 -8.77 -8.36
C THR A 39 -2.73 -8.63 -7.35
N ILE A 40 -3.61 -7.66 -7.55
CA ILE A 40 -4.78 -7.40 -6.73
C ILE A 40 -6.01 -7.94 -7.44
N LYS A 41 -6.80 -8.73 -6.74
CA LYS A 41 -8.07 -9.26 -7.26
C LYS A 41 -9.22 -8.44 -6.69
N MET A 42 -10.02 -7.81 -7.54
CA MET A 42 -11.28 -7.16 -7.16
C MET A 42 -12.42 -7.81 -7.92
N GLY A 43 -13.26 -8.55 -7.20
CA GLY A 43 -14.27 -9.41 -7.80
C GLY A 43 -13.64 -10.44 -8.74
N ASN A 44 -14.02 -10.41 -10.02
CA ASN A 44 -13.48 -11.32 -11.05
C ASN A 44 -12.28 -10.75 -11.82
N TYR A 45 -11.87 -9.52 -11.51
CA TYR A 45 -10.80 -8.82 -12.22
C TYR A 45 -9.49 -8.91 -11.44
N LYS A 46 -8.39 -8.99 -12.18
CA LYS A 46 -7.03 -8.95 -11.65
C LYS A 46 -6.31 -7.74 -12.22
N PHE A 47 -5.65 -7.01 -11.35
CA PHE A 47 -4.90 -5.80 -11.69
C PHE A 47 -3.49 -5.93 -11.16
N LEU A 48 -2.51 -5.52 -11.95
CA LEU A 48 -1.16 -5.30 -11.45
C LEU A 48 -1.12 -3.91 -10.81
N ALA A 49 -0.67 -3.84 -9.57
CA ALA A 49 -0.61 -2.59 -8.83
C ALA A 49 0.67 -2.50 -7.98
N SER A 50 1.04 -1.27 -7.66
CA SER A 50 2.17 -0.96 -6.78
C SER A 50 1.68 -0.21 -5.55
N PRO A 51 1.00 -0.88 -4.61
CA PRO A 51 0.36 -0.24 -3.46
C PRO A 51 1.34 0.44 -2.50
N PHE A 52 0.87 1.49 -1.86
CA PHE A 52 1.55 2.16 -0.75
C PHE A 52 1.00 1.68 0.59
N VAL A 53 1.88 1.48 1.57
CA VAL A 53 1.50 1.05 2.91
C VAL A 53 1.29 2.28 3.80
N LEU A 54 0.10 2.39 4.38
CA LEU A 54 -0.28 3.48 5.28
C LEU A 54 -0.40 2.98 6.73
N GLY A 55 0.24 3.70 7.67
CA GLY A 55 -0.01 3.56 9.10
C GLY A 55 0.30 2.19 9.74
N ASN A 56 -0.49 1.86 10.77
CA ASN A 56 -0.50 0.58 11.49
C ASN A 56 -1.69 -0.32 11.09
N SER A 57 -2.58 0.19 10.25
CA SER A 57 -3.80 -0.52 9.81
C SER A 57 -3.46 -1.68 8.87
N ASP A 58 -4.42 -2.60 8.73
CA ASP A 58 -4.42 -3.84 7.94
C ASP A 58 -4.31 -3.63 6.40
N ILE A 59 -3.55 -2.62 5.98
CA ILE A 59 -3.41 -2.10 4.61
C ILE A 59 -4.61 -1.27 4.14
N ASP A 60 -4.40 0.04 4.10
CA ASP A 60 -5.20 0.94 3.28
C ASP A 60 -4.55 1.02 1.89
N LEU A 61 -5.17 0.35 0.92
CA LEU A 61 -4.72 0.28 -0.47
C LEU A 61 -5.13 1.54 -1.22
N ILE A 62 -4.14 2.35 -1.66
CA ILE A 62 -4.37 3.40 -2.66
C ILE A 62 -3.99 2.85 -4.04
N LEU A 63 -4.98 2.75 -4.92
CA LEU A 63 -4.77 2.47 -6.33
C LEU A 63 -4.59 3.78 -7.08
N GLY A 64 -3.37 4.02 -7.58
CA GLY A 64 -3.20 4.96 -8.68
C GLY A 64 -3.75 4.32 -9.95
N MET A 65 -4.73 4.96 -10.57
CA MET A 65 -5.13 4.62 -11.94
C MET A 65 -4.25 5.43 -12.89
N ASP A 66 -3.64 4.73 -13.85
CA ASP A 66 -3.39 5.29 -15.18
C ASP A 66 -4.75 5.50 -15.87
#